data_AF-A0A6P0TWP0-F1
#
_entry.id   AF-A0A6P0TWP0-F1
#
_cell.length_a   1.000
_cell.length_b   1.000
_cell.length_c   1.000
_cell.angle_alpha   90.00
_cell.angle_beta   90.00
_cell.angle_gamma   90.00
#
_symmetry.space_group_name_H-M   'P 1'
#
loop_
_entity.id
_entity.type
_entity.pdbx_description
1 polymer ?
#
loop_
_entity_poly.entity_id
_entity_poly.type
_entity_poly.pdbx_seq_one_letter_code
_entity_poly.pdbx_strand_id
1 'polypeptide(L)'
;MTEIEPIRIFTKLDFMTSHLEKLKGFESIPLTEYLDDFDKQLVVERLLQLIFQGAIDINRYLLKELGVDEARVTNFEIFIEMEKCGIISPELSSRLAKSGSLRNRLVNFTTKLTQ
;
A
#
# COMPACT_ATOMS: atom_id res chain seq x y z
N MET A 1 25.74 8.16 0.19
CA MET A 1 24.91 6.98 -0.08
C MET A 1 25.14 6.03 1.07
N THR A 2 24.12 5.85 1.90
CA THR A 2 24.11 4.79 2.92
C THR A 2 23.84 3.46 2.22
N GLU A 3 24.36 2.38 2.79
CA GLU A 3 24.18 1.04 2.26
C GLU A 3 22.73 0.60 2.53
N ILE A 4 22.03 0.09 1.52
CA ILE A 4 20.67 -0.42 1.68
C ILE A 4 20.72 -1.65 2.58
N GLU A 5 20.01 -1.60 3.71
CA GLU A 5 19.83 -2.70 4.65
C GLU A 5 18.69 -3.61 4.17
N PRO A 6 18.98 -4.80 3.58
CA PRO A 6 17.95 -5.60 2.93
C PRO A 6 16.90 -6.11 3.93
N ILE A 7 17.31 -6.35 5.18
CA ILE A 7 16.42 -6.80 6.25
C ILE A 7 15.24 -5.83 6.47
N ARG A 8 15.49 -4.52 6.32
CA ARG A 8 14.44 -3.50 6.46
C ARG A 8 13.41 -3.59 5.34
N ILE A 9 13.73 -4.16 4.18
CA ILE A 9 12.78 -4.34 3.06
C ILE A 9 12.07 -5.67 3.22
N PHE A 10 12.83 -6.76 3.37
CA PHE A 10 12.29 -8.12 3.48
C PHE A 10 11.27 -8.25 4.61
N THR A 11 11.53 -7.65 5.77
CA THR A 11 10.59 -7.70 6.91
C THR A 11 9.23 -7.08 6.55
N LYS A 12 9.19 -6.00 5.75
CA LYS A 12 7.92 -5.40 5.30
C LYS A 12 7.27 -6.23 4.20
N LEU A 13 8.06 -6.84 3.31
CA LEU A 13 7.52 -7.74 2.29
C LEU A 13 6.86 -8.96 2.95
N ASP A 14 7.50 -9.58 3.95
CA ASP A 14 6.94 -10.71 4.70
C ASP A 14 5.66 -10.30 5.44
N PHE A 15 5.67 -9.10 6.05
CA PHE A 15 4.48 -8.52 6.65
C PHE A 15 3.36 -8.35 5.63
N MET A 16 3.62 -7.72 4.47
CA MET A 16 2.63 -7.51 3.42
C MET A 16 2.08 -8.82 2.88
N THR A 17 2.95 -9.81 2.59
CA THR A 17 2.56 -11.14 2.14
C THR A 17 1.63 -11.81 3.14
N SER A 18 1.97 -11.78 4.43
CA SER A 18 1.12 -12.35 5.48
C SER A 18 -0.28 -11.71 5.56
N HIS A 19 -0.39 -10.41 5.23
CA HIS A 19 -1.67 -9.71 5.21
C HIS A 19 -2.45 -9.96 3.91
N LEU A 20 -1.76 -10.12 2.77
CA LEU A 20 -2.37 -10.53 1.51
C LEU A 20 -2.97 -11.94 1.63
N GLU A 21 -2.29 -12.88 2.28
CA GLU A 21 -2.82 -14.22 2.52
C GLU A 21 -4.10 -14.20 3.37
N LYS A 22 -4.15 -13.32 4.39
CA LYS A 22 -5.39 -13.12 5.16
C LYS A 22 -6.50 -12.50 4.30
N LEU A 23 -6.16 -11.50 3.48
CA LEU A 23 -7.10 -10.82 2.60
C LEU A 23 -7.69 -11.78 1.55
N LYS A 24 -6.89 -12.74 1.07
CA LYS A 24 -7.32 -13.79 0.14
C LYS A 24 -8.47 -14.63 0.70
N GLY A 25 -8.56 -14.80 2.02
CA GLY A 25 -9.71 -15.44 2.67
C GLY A 25 -11.06 -14.76 2.42
N PHE A 26 -11.05 -13.49 1.99
CA PHE A 26 -12.24 -12.72 1.67
C PHE A 26 -12.53 -12.64 0.16
N GLU A 27 -11.67 -13.19 -0.70
CA GLU A 27 -11.74 -13.05 -2.16
C GLU A 27 -13.03 -13.64 -2.77
N SER A 28 -13.56 -14.70 -2.17
CA SER A 28 -14.75 -15.42 -2.67
C SER A 28 -16.05 -15.07 -1.95
N ILE A 29 -16.04 -14.08 -1.05
CA ILE A 29 -17.23 -13.69 -0.30
C ILE A 29 -18.21 -12.95 -1.23
N PRO A 30 -19.50 -13.34 -1.29
CA PRO A 30 -20.49 -12.61 -2.06
C PRO A 30 -20.61 -11.16 -1.58
N LEU A 31 -20.79 -10.22 -2.52
CA LEU A 31 -20.91 -8.80 -2.18
C LEU A 31 -22.00 -8.52 -1.14
N THR A 32 -23.14 -9.22 -1.22
CA THR A 32 -24.23 -9.09 -0.25
C THR A 32 -23.78 -9.48 1.16
N GLU A 33 -23.05 -10.59 1.30
CA GLU A 33 -22.52 -11.03 2.59
C GLU A 33 -21.48 -10.04 3.14
N TYR A 34 -20.65 -9.47 2.27
CA TYR A 34 -19.67 -8.46 2.67
C TYR A 34 -20.35 -7.18 3.17
N LEU A 35 -21.40 -6.71 2.47
CA LEU A 35 -22.12 -5.49 2.83
C LEU A 35 -22.97 -5.64 4.11
N ASP A 36 -23.46 -6.86 4.38
CA ASP A 36 -24.26 -7.16 5.57
C ASP A 36 -23.41 -7.41 6.84
N ASP A 37 -22.09 -7.49 6.71
CA ASP A 37 -21.17 -7.76 7.82
C ASP A 37 -20.14 -6.63 8.00
N PHE A 38 -20.40 -5.76 8.97
CA PHE A 38 -19.54 -4.61 9.27
C PHE A 38 -18.16 -5.02 9.80
N ASP A 39 -18.07 -6.12 10.55
CA ASP A 39 -16.79 -6.59 11.08
C ASP A 39 -15.89 -7.10 9.94
N LYS A 40 -16.46 -7.80 8.96
CA LYS A 40 -15.73 -8.19 7.74
C LYS A 40 -15.23 -6.97 6.97
N GLN A 41 -16.05 -5.93 6.84
CA GLN A 41 -15.63 -4.67 6.19
C GLN A 41 -14.43 -4.05 6.91
N LEU A 42 -14.50 -3.90 8.23
CA LEU A 42 -13.41 -3.36 9.04
C LEU A 42 -12.12 -4.18 8.91
N VAL A 43 -12.22 -5.51 8.89
CA VAL A 43 -11.07 -6.39 8.72
C VAL A 43 -10.44 -6.19 7.33
N VAL A 44 -11.24 -6.23 6.26
CA VAL A 44 -10.74 -6.04 4.88
C VAL A 44 -10.10 -4.66 4.69
N GLU A 45 -10.77 -3.61 5.16
CA GLU A 45 -10.26 -2.24 5.13
C GLU A 45 -8.93 -2.11 5.85
N ARG A 46 -8.81 -2.72 7.04
CA ARG A 46 -7.57 -2.69 7.82
C ARG A 46 -6.44 -3.47 7.13
N LEU A 47 -6.73 -4.64 6.56
CA LEU A 47 -5.75 -5.42 5.81
C LEU A 47 -5.21 -4.62 4.62
N LEU A 48 -6.09 -4.01 3.82
CA LEU A 48 -5.71 -3.15 2.71
C LEU A 48 -4.85 -1.96 3.17
N GLN A 49 -5.27 -1.27 4.23
CA GLN A 49 -4.52 -0.14 4.79
C GLN A 49 -3.09 -0.54 5.18
N LEU A 50 -2.92 -1.69 5.84
CA LEU A 50 -1.62 -2.19 6.28
C LEU A 50 -0.71 -2.59 5.11
N ILE A 51 -1.26 -3.24 4.09
CA ILE A 51 -0.51 -3.61 2.89
C ILE A 51 0.00 -2.35 2.16
N PHE A 52 -0.87 -1.34 1.98
CA PHE A 52 -0.46 -0.09 1.36
C PHE A 52 0.58 0.67 2.18
N GLN A 53 0.45 0.67 3.50
CA GLN A 53 1.44 1.31 4.37
C GLN A 53 2.81 0.64 4.23
N GLY A 54 2.87 -0.69 4.21
CA GLY A 54 4.12 -1.43 4.00
C GLY A 54 4.81 -1.07 2.67
N ALA A 55 4.03 -0.95 1.58
CA ALA A 55 4.57 -0.54 0.29
C ALA A 55 5.13 0.89 0.32
N ILE A 56 4.40 1.83 0.93
CA ILE A 56 4.85 3.23 1.07
C ILE A 56 6.13 3.30 1.90
N ASP A 57 6.23 2.55 3.00
CA ASP A 57 7.39 2.56 3.89
C ASP A 57 8.64 1.99 3.21
N ILE A 58 8.49 0.94 2.39
CA ILE A 58 9.57 0.41 1.55
C ILE A 58 10.04 1.47 0.55
N ASN A 59 9.09 2.09 -0.18
CA ASN A 59 9.42 3.08 -1.20
C ASN A 59 10.12 4.30 -0.60
N ARG A 60 9.62 4.80 0.55
CA ARG A 60 10.24 5.90 1.31
C ARG A 60 11.68 5.60 1.67
N TYR A 61 11.88 4.42 2.26
CA TYR A 61 13.21 3.96 2.62
C TYR A 61 14.13 3.93 1.40
N LEU A 62 13.73 3.28 0.31
CA LEU A 62 14.55 3.17 -0.90
C LEU A 62 14.86 4.53 -1.54
N LEU A 63 13.87 5.41 -1.66
CA LEU A 63 14.06 6.75 -2.23
C LEU A 63 15.04 7.59 -1.39
N LYS A 64 14.92 7.50 -0.06
CA LYS A 64 15.86 8.17 0.86
C LYS A 64 17.29 7.67 0.67
N GLU A 65 17.50 6.36 0.56
CA GLU A 65 18.83 5.78 0.33
C GLU A 65 19.42 6.20 -1.03
N LEU A 66 18.56 6.44 -2.03
CA LEU A 66 18.92 6.99 -3.34
C LEU A 66 19.14 8.51 -3.35
N GLY A 67 18.97 9.20 -2.21
CA GLY A 67 19.16 10.64 -2.10
C GLY A 67 17.98 11.48 -2.61
N VAL A 68 16.81 10.88 -2.80
CA VAL A 68 15.57 11.60 -3.11
C VAL A 68 14.97 12.15 -1.82
N ASP A 69 14.62 13.43 -1.80
CA ASP A 69 13.96 14.08 -0.67
C ASP A 69 12.51 13.60 -0.53
N GLU A 70 12.32 12.52 0.25
CA GLU A 70 11.01 11.90 0.51
C GLU A 70 9.98 12.86 1.14
N ALA A 71 10.43 13.94 1.80
CA ALA A 71 9.53 14.90 2.46
C ALA A 71 8.70 15.72 1.46
N ARG A 72 9.12 15.74 0.20
CA ARG A 72 8.43 16.46 -0.89
C ARG A 72 7.52 15.56 -1.72
N VAL A 73 7.47 14.26 -1.42
CA VAL A 73 6.78 13.26 -2.24
C VAL A 73 5.52 12.79 -1.53
N THR A 74 4.37 13.02 -2.15
CA THR A 74 3.10 12.49 -1.63
C THR A 74 3.07 10.96 -1.73
N ASN A 75 2.18 10.30 -0.98
CA ASN A 75 1.98 8.85 -1.08
C ASN A 75 1.59 8.39 -2.50
N PHE A 76 1.03 9.26 -3.33
CA PHE A 76 0.73 8.97 -4.72
C PHE A 76 2.01 9.04 -5.58
N GLU A 77 2.74 10.14 -5.47
CA GLU A 77 3.96 10.40 -6.23
C GLU A 77 5.06 9.41 -5.90
N ILE A 78 5.03 8.77 -4.73
CA ILE A 78 6.07 7.84 -4.32
C ILE A 78 6.20 6.64 -5.26
N PHE A 79 5.12 6.16 -5.86
CA PHE A 79 5.18 5.07 -6.84
C PHE A 79 5.74 5.55 -8.18
N ILE A 80 5.47 6.82 -8.54
CA ILE A 80 6.03 7.46 -9.75
C ILE A 80 7.53 7.68 -9.60
N GLU A 81 8.01 8.09 -8.42
CA GLU A 81 9.46 8.24 -8.17
C GLU A 81 10.17 6.88 -8.21
N MET A 82 9.57 5.81 -7.69
CA MET A 82 10.14 4.46 -7.78
C MET A 82 10.28 3.96 -9.23
N GLU A 83 9.32 4.31 -10.11
CA GLU A 83 9.41 4.06 -11.55
C GLU A 83 10.55 4.85 -12.20
N LYS A 84 10.69 6.15 -11.89
CA LYS A 84 11.78 6.98 -12.40
C LYS A 84 13.16 6.46 -11.99
N CYS A 85 13.27 5.87 -10.81
CA CYS A 85 14.47 5.18 -10.33
C CYS A 85 14.67 3.79 -10.96
N GLY A 86 13.74 3.29 -11.77
CA GLY A 86 13.81 1.98 -12.42
C GLY A 86 13.59 0.79 -11.48
N ILE A 87 13.06 1.00 -10.28
CA ILE A 87 12.88 -0.06 -9.28
C ILE A 87 11.62 -0.89 -9.56
N ILE A 88 10.56 -0.22 -10.06
CA ILE A 88 9.31 -0.87 -10.47
C ILE A 88 8.99 -0.55 -11.91
N SER A 89 8.22 -1.42 -12.57
CA SER A 89 7.79 -1.17 -13.94
C SER A 89 6.77 -0.03 -14.02
N PRO A 90 6.68 0.69 -15.16
CA PRO A 90 5.65 1.69 -15.40
C PRO A 90 4.22 1.14 -15.23
N GLU A 91 4.00 -0.11 -15.64
CA GLU A 91 2.71 -0.77 -15.46
C GLU A 91 2.35 -0.93 -13.98
N LEU A 92 3.28 -1.38 -13.16
CA LEU A 92 3.07 -1.58 -11.73
C LEU A 92 2.87 -0.24 -11.01
N SER A 93 3.69 0.76 -11.35
CA SER A 93 3.59 2.13 -10.87
C SER A 93 2.19 2.71 -11.12
N SER A 94 1.70 2.64 -12.37
CA SER A 94 0.39 3.15 -12.76
C SER A 94 -0.77 2.46 -12.01
N ARG A 95 -0.67 1.14 -11.79
CA ARG A 95 -1.69 0.38 -11.05
C ARG A 95 -1.69 0.76 -9.57
N LEU A 96 -0.53 0.85 -8.93
CA LEU A 96 -0.42 1.13 -7.49
C LEU A 96 -0.68 2.59 -7.14
N ALA A 97 -0.29 3.53 -8.01
CA ALA A 97 -0.54 4.96 -7.81
C ALA A 97 -2.06 5.23 -7.67
N LYS A 98 -2.90 4.60 -8.49
CA LYS A 98 -4.37 4.69 -8.36
C LYS A 98 -4.86 4.23 -6.98
N SER A 99 -4.23 3.21 -6.42
CA SER A 99 -4.57 2.65 -5.12
C SER A 99 -4.08 3.49 -3.92
N GLY A 100 -3.10 4.37 -4.08
CA GLY A 100 -2.70 5.32 -3.03
C GLY A 100 -3.86 6.21 -2.55
N SER A 101 -4.79 6.55 -3.46
CA SER A 101 -6.02 7.27 -3.13
C SER A 101 -7.00 6.46 -2.26
N LEU A 102 -6.99 5.13 -2.37
CA LEU A 102 -7.80 4.24 -1.55
C LEU A 102 -7.37 4.30 -0.07
N ARG A 103 -6.06 4.21 0.22
CA ARG A 103 -5.54 4.34 1.59
C ARG A 103 -5.94 5.68 2.22
N ASN A 104 -5.89 6.78 1.46
CA ASN A 104 -6.29 8.09 1.98
C ASN A 104 -7.79 8.13 2.31
N ARG A 105 -8.64 7.49 1.51
CA ARG A 105 -10.07 7.33 1.82
C ARG A 105 -10.32 6.44 3.03
N LEU A 106 -9.56 5.36 3.19
CA LEU A 106 -9.65 4.46 4.35
C LEU A 106 -9.21 5.13 5.67
N VAL A 107 -8.28 6.07 5.63
CA VAL A 107 -7.76 6.77 6.82
C VAL A 107 -8.57 8.03 7.16
N ASN A 108 -9.14 8.70 6.16
CA ASN A 108 -9.93 9.91 6.36
C ASN A 108 -11.40 9.56 6.64
N PHE A 109 -11.85 9.74 7.88
CA PHE A 109 -13.22 9.50 8.36
C PHE A 109 -14.34 10.25 7.60
N THR A 110 -14.03 11.16 6.68
CA THR A 110 -15.01 12.04 6.01
C THR A 110 -15.59 11.50 4.71
N THR A 111 -15.10 10.37 4.20
CA THR A 111 -15.61 9.78 2.96
C THR A 111 -15.99 8.33 3.23
N LYS A 112 -17.29 8.08 3.46
CA LYS A 112 -17.83 6.73 3.30
C LYS A 112 -17.39 6.21 1.94
N LEU A 113 -16.88 4.98 1.86
CA LEU A 113 -16.42 4.34 0.62
C LEU A 113 -17.56 4.10 -0.40
N THR A 114 -18.77 4.57 -0.11
CA THR A 114 -19.97 4.41 -0.93
C THR A 114 -20.82 5.68 -0.89
N GLN A 115 -20.71 6.50 -1.94
CA GLN A 115 -21.86 7.06 -2.66
C GLN A 115 -21.59 6.92 -4.16
#